data_AF-A0A7X8FUB6-F1
#
_entry.id   AF-A0A7X8FUB6-F1
#
_cell.length_a   1.000
_cell.length_b   1.000
_cell.length_c   1.000
_cell.angle_alpha   90.00
_cell.angle_beta   90.00
_cell.angle_gamma   90.00
#
_symmetry.space_group_name_H-M   'P 1'
#
loop_
_entity.id
_entity.type
_entity.pdbx_description
1 polymer ?
#
loop_
_entity_poly.entity_id
_entity_poly.type
_entity_poly.pdbx_seq_one_letter_code
_entity_poly.pdbx_strand_id
1 'polypeptide(L)'
;MADTVSGAVVPPRWNLEMVFPGFDSAKYRDTKDSLSSIATELDTKLSRLEETPPFQAPAEFLPPLRELLGLMNREKAVSETLVSYCYAVYSADTTDTRAMNELNAVEEALVPFSPLYTRFRSVLAANESAVRSLLANETELEPYRSMLEDQLFWASRQMTPGEESLAADLARSG
;
A
#
# COMPACT_ATOMS: atom_id res chain seq x y z
N MET A 1 11.27 -20.32 56.30
CA MET A 1 11.88 -20.70 55.00
C MET A 1 10.97 -20.13 53.93
N ALA A 2 11.44 -19.11 53.23
CA ALA A 2 10.70 -18.43 52.19
C ALA A 2 10.97 -19.15 50.86
N ASP A 3 9.95 -19.79 50.29
CA ASP A 3 10.01 -20.29 48.92
C ASP A 3 9.77 -19.13 47.96
N THR A 4 10.85 -18.71 47.32
CA THR A 4 10.85 -17.83 46.16
C THR A 4 10.18 -18.54 44.97
N VAL A 5 8.92 -18.19 44.68
CA VAL A 5 8.35 -18.40 43.35
C VAL A 5 8.59 -17.13 42.55
N SER A 6 9.68 -17.11 41.80
CA SER A 6 9.87 -16.15 40.70
C SER A 6 10.12 -16.94 39.43
N GLY A 7 9.07 -17.63 38.96
CA GLY A 7 8.99 -18.06 37.57
C GLY A 7 8.25 -16.96 36.82
N ALA A 8 8.95 -16.18 36.01
CA ALA A 8 8.29 -15.19 35.16
C ALA A 8 7.25 -15.91 34.28
N VAL A 9 5.97 -15.61 34.50
CA VAL A 9 4.89 -16.12 33.66
C VAL A 9 4.99 -15.40 32.33
N VAL A 10 5.48 -16.09 31.31
CA VAL A 10 5.47 -15.56 29.94
C VAL A 10 4.01 -15.47 29.49
N PRO A 11 3.51 -14.29 29.10
CA PRO A 11 2.14 -14.15 28.64
C PRO A 11 1.92 -15.01 27.38
N PRO A 12 0.73 -15.61 27.22
CA PRO A 12 0.43 -16.40 26.03
C PRO A 12 0.55 -15.53 24.76
N ARG A 13 1.19 -16.07 23.72
CA ARG A 13 1.36 -15.41 22.42
C ARG A 13 0.43 -16.03 21.38
N TRP A 14 -0.04 -15.23 20.44
CA TRP A 14 -0.79 -15.71 19.28
C TRP A 14 0.10 -16.62 18.43
N ASN A 15 -0.46 -17.71 17.90
CA ASN A 15 0.25 -18.53 16.91
C ASN A 15 0.15 -17.87 15.52
N LEU A 16 1.26 -17.36 15.02
CA LEU A 16 1.35 -16.66 13.73
C LEU A 16 1.95 -17.50 12.60
N GLU A 17 2.27 -18.79 12.84
CA GLU A 17 2.94 -19.66 11.87
C GLU A 17 2.16 -19.79 10.54
N MET A 18 0.83 -19.73 10.61
CA MET A 18 -0.03 -19.77 9.42
C MET A 18 0.13 -18.52 8.53
N VAL A 19 0.45 -17.36 9.13
CA VAL A 19 0.72 -16.12 8.41
C VAL A 19 2.14 -16.18 7.86
N PHE A 20 3.14 -16.22 8.75
CA PHE A 20 4.53 -16.50 8.40
C PHE A 20 5.16 -17.39 9.46
N PRO A 21 5.94 -18.42 9.09
CA PRO A 21 6.68 -19.25 10.05
C PRO A 21 7.72 -18.47 10.89
N GLY A 22 8.12 -17.28 10.43
CA GLY A 22 9.13 -16.44 11.06
C GLY A 22 9.73 -15.45 10.07
N PHE A 23 10.49 -14.48 10.59
CA PHE A 23 11.20 -13.48 9.77
C PHE A 23 12.27 -14.11 8.85
N ASP A 24 12.81 -15.28 9.21
CA ASP A 24 13.77 -16.02 8.39
C ASP A 24 13.11 -16.97 7.37
N SER A 25 11.78 -17.01 7.31
CA SER A 25 11.08 -17.85 6.33
C SER A 25 11.20 -17.27 4.93
N ALA A 26 11.34 -18.14 3.92
CA ALA A 26 11.28 -17.72 2.52
C ALA A 26 9.95 -16.99 2.23
N LYS A 27 8.85 -17.52 2.76
CA LYS A 27 7.52 -16.90 2.64
C LYS A 27 7.52 -15.43 3.08
N TYR A 28 8.11 -15.10 4.23
CA TYR A 28 8.18 -13.72 4.70
C TYR A 28 9.05 -12.85 3.80
N ARG A 29 10.28 -13.30 3.49
CA ARG A 29 11.21 -12.54 2.65
C ARG A 29 10.65 -12.29 1.25
N ASP A 30 10.16 -13.33 0.58
CA ASP A 30 9.59 -13.23 -0.76
C ASP A 30 8.37 -12.32 -0.78
N THR A 31 7.56 -12.34 0.28
CA THR A 31 6.40 -11.44 0.42
C THR A 31 6.85 -9.98 0.61
N LYS A 32 7.88 -9.73 1.44
CA LYS A 32 8.47 -8.41 1.63
C LYS A 32 9.09 -7.88 0.33
N ASP A 33 9.86 -8.71 -0.37
CA ASP A 33 10.52 -8.35 -1.63
C ASP A 33 9.50 -8.03 -2.73
N SER A 34 8.32 -8.65 -2.70
CA SER A 34 7.25 -8.37 -3.66
C SER A 34 6.76 -6.93 -3.65
N LEU A 35 6.89 -6.19 -2.53
CA LEU A 35 6.54 -4.77 -2.47
C LEU A 35 7.34 -3.94 -3.48
N SER A 36 8.65 -4.16 -3.58
CA SER A 36 9.51 -3.46 -4.54
C SER A 36 9.14 -3.76 -5.99
N SER A 37 8.76 -5.01 -6.28
CA SER A 37 8.30 -5.42 -7.61
C SER A 37 6.98 -4.74 -7.97
N ILE A 38 6.03 -4.70 -7.03
CA ILE A 38 4.73 -4.03 -7.23
C ILE A 38 4.94 -2.52 -7.44
N ALA A 39 5.80 -1.87 -6.64
CA ALA A 39 6.13 -0.45 -6.79
C ALA A 39 6.71 -0.15 -8.19
N THR A 40 7.65 -0.98 -8.65
CA THR A 40 8.28 -0.83 -9.97
C THR A 40 7.28 -1.00 -11.11
N GLU A 41 6.38 -1.99 -10.99
CA GLU A 41 5.35 -2.22 -11.99
C GLU A 41 4.32 -1.08 -12.03
N LEU A 42 3.89 -0.61 -10.86
CA LEU A 42 2.96 0.51 -10.73
C LEU A 42 3.58 1.80 -11.30
N ASP A 43 4.82 2.11 -10.94
CA ASP A 43 5.59 3.25 -11.49
C ASP A 43 5.66 3.18 -13.02
N THR A 44 6.02 2.04 -13.58
CA THR A 44 6.14 1.85 -15.04
C THR A 44 4.80 2.10 -15.74
N LYS A 45 3.70 1.60 -15.19
CA LYS A 45 2.36 1.78 -15.78
C LYS A 45 1.89 3.22 -15.66
N LEU A 46 2.10 3.87 -14.51
CA LEU A 46 1.73 5.27 -14.31
C LEU A 46 2.52 6.18 -15.25
N SER A 47 3.84 5.99 -15.38
CA SER A 47 4.68 6.77 -16.29
C SER A 47 4.17 6.73 -17.74
N ARG A 48 3.78 5.54 -18.22
CA ARG A 48 3.21 5.39 -19.57
C ARG A 48 1.87 6.10 -19.74
N LEU A 49 1.01 6.05 -18.72
CA LEU A 49 -0.31 6.69 -18.77
C LEU A 49 -0.21 8.21 -18.67
N GLU A 50 0.76 8.73 -17.95
CA GLU A 50 1.05 10.17 -17.86
C GLU A 50 1.57 10.75 -19.20
N GLU A 51 2.26 9.93 -20.00
CA GLU A 51 2.70 10.29 -21.36
C GLU A 51 1.58 10.14 -22.41
N THR A 52 0.48 9.48 -22.07
CA THR A 52 -0.63 9.21 -22.98
C THR A 52 -1.68 10.32 -22.88
N PRO A 53 -2.12 10.92 -24.01
CA PRO A 53 -3.25 11.85 -23.98
C PRO A 53 -4.49 11.21 -23.36
N PRO A 54 -5.37 11.98 -22.69
CA PRO A 54 -6.60 11.46 -22.12
C PRO A 54 -7.41 10.62 -23.11
N PHE A 55 -7.85 9.45 -22.64
CA PHE A 55 -8.59 8.49 -23.46
C PHE A 55 -9.92 9.09 -23.91
N GLN A 56 -10.21 8.98 -25.21
CA GLN A 56 -11.44 9.52 -25.79
C GLN A 56 -12.61 8.56 -25.58
N ALA A 57 -12.34 7.24 -25.63
CA ALA A 57 -13.34 6.22 -25.39
C ALA A 57 -13.14 5.57 -24.00
N PRO A 58 -14.17 5.52 -23.13
CA PRO A 58 -14.06 4.88 -21.82
C PRO A 58 -13.56 3.43 -21.88
N ALA A 59 -13.99 2.68 -22.89
CA ALA A 59 -13.58 1.29 -23.11
C ALA A 59 -12.06 1.12 -23.34
N GLU A 60 -11.36 2.15 -23.83
CA GLU A 60 -9.91 2.13 -24.01
C GLU A 60 -9.18 2.32 -22.68
N PHE A 61 -9.79 3.04 -21.73
CA PHE A 61 -9.21 3.26 -20.39
C PHE A 61 -9.49 2.11 -19.42
N LEU A 62 -10.49 1.27 -19.69
CA LEU A 62 -10.86 0.19 -18.79
C LEU A 62 -9.73 -0.83 -18.55
N PRO A 63 -9.02 -1.36 -19.58
CA PRO A 63 -7.90 -2.28 -19.35
C PRO A 63 -6.78 -1.71 -18.47
N PRO A 64 -6.20 -0.52 -18.73
CA PRO A 64 -5.16 0.01 -17.84
C PRO A 64 -5.68 0.34 -16.44
N LEU A 65 -6.94 0.78 -16.30
CA LEU A 65 -7.57 0.98 -14.98
C LEU A 65 -7.62 -0.34 -14.18
N ARG A 66 -8.04 -1.45 -14.81
CA ARG A 66 -8.05 -2.77 -14.16
C ARG A 66 -6.65 -3.20 -13.71
N GLU A 67 -5.64 -2.96 -14.53
CA GLU A 67 -4.25 -3.29 -14.17
C GLU A 67 -3.77 -2.50 -12.95
N LEU A 68 -4.05 -1.19 -12.90
CA LEU A 68 -3.73 -0.34 -11.76
C LEU A 68 -4.45 -0.81 -10.48
N LEU A 69 -5.77 -1.07 -10.57
CA LEU A 69 -6.56 -1.58 -9.45
C LEU A 69 -6.03 -2.93 -8.96
N GLY A 70 -5.65 -3.82 -9.88
CA GLY A 70 -5.04 -5.10 -9.55
C GLY A 70 -3.73 -4.96 -8.77
N LEU A 71 -2.85 -4.04 -9.17
CA LEU A 71 -1.60 -3.76 -8.47
C LEU A 71 -1.83 -3.14 -7.10
N MET A 72 -2.74 -2.18 -6.99
CA MET A 72 -3.07 -1.53 -5.72
C MET A 72 -3.69 -2.51 -4.73
N ASN A 73 -4.62 -3.37 -5.16
CA ASN A 73 -5.17 -4.42 -4.31
C ASN A 73 -4.09 -5.38 -3.82
N ARG A 74 -3.16 -5.76 -4.71
CA ARG A 74 -2.09 -6.68 -4.39
C ARG A 74 -1.08 -6.07 -3.42
N GLU A 75 -0.71 -4.80 -3.63
CA GLU A 75 0.06 -4.02 -2.66
C GLU A 75 -0.64 -4.00 -1.31
N LYS A 76 -1.91 -3.59 -1.26
CA LYS A 76 -2.67 -3.46 -0.01
C LYS A 76 -2.73 -4.77 0.78
N ALA A 77 -3.00 -5.88 0.10
CA ALA A 77 -3.03 -7.19 0.72
C ALA A 77 -1.66 -7.59 1.30
N VAL A 78 -0.58 -7.32 0.57
CA VAL A 78 0.80 -7.62 1.02
C VAL A 78 1.20 -6.72 2.18
N SER A 79 0.99 -5.40 2.06
CA SER A 79 1.39 -4.41 3.06
C SER A 79 0.64 -4.60 4.37
N GLU A 80 -0.68 -4.78 4.32
CA GLU A 80 -1.48 -5.06 5.52
C GLU A 80 -1.05 -6.35 6.21
N THR A 81 -0.76 -7.42 5.44
CA THR A 81 -0.31 -8.69 6.00
C THR A 81 1.03 -8.56 6.69
N LEU A 82 2.00 -7.90 6.07
CA LEU A 82 3.33 -7.68 6.63
C LEU A 82 3.30 -6.79 7.87
N VAL A 83 2.64 -5.63 7.79
CA VAL A 83 2.52 -4.68 8.91
C VAL A 83 1.79 -5.34 10.08
N SER A 84 0.67 -6.02 9.82
CA SER A 84 -0.10 -6.69 10.89
C SER A 84 0.70 -7.80 11.55
N TYR A 85 1.46 -8.59 10.78
CA TYR A 85 2.32 -9.64 11.33
C TYR A 85 3.45 -9.05 12.18
N CYS A 86 4.21 -8.08 11.66
CA CYS A 86 5.31 -7.44 12.39
C CYS A 86 4.79 -6.76 13.66
N TYR A 87 3.68 -6.03 13.57
CA TYR A 87 3.05 -5.37 14.71
C TYR A 87 2.53 -6.37 15.75
N ALA A 88 1.95 -7.50 15.33
CA ALA A 88 1.50 -8.54 16.26
C ALA A 88 2.67 -9.18 17.03
N VAL A 89 3.83 -9.40 16.38
CA VAL A 89 5.04 -9.88 17.06
C VAL A 89 5.58 -8.81 18.01
N TYR A 90 5.71 -7.56 17.54
CA TYR A 90 6.25 -6.45 18.32
C TYR A 90 5.38 -6.08 19.52
N SER A 91 4.06 -5.98 19.35
CA SER A 91 3.15 -5.57 20.43
C SER A 91 3.05 -6.60 21.56
N ALA A 92 3.36 -7.87 21.29
CA ALA A 92 3.44 -8.92 22.31
C ALA A 92 4.73 -8.85 23.15
N ASP A 93 5.76 -8.18 22.64
CA ASP A 93 7.04 -7.93 23.32
C ASP A 93 7.72 -6.68 22.74
N THR A 94 7.38 -5.51 23.28
CA THR A 94 7.87 -4.23 22.74
C THR A 94 9.37 -4.01 22.97
N THR A 95 10.04 -4.94 23.65
CA THR A 95 11.51 -4.95 23.81
C THR A 95 12.22 -5.78 22.76
N ASP A 96 11.47 -6.50 21.91
CA ASP A 96 11.99 -7.24 20.76
C ASP A 96 12.48 -6.28 19.68
N THR A 97 13.79 -6.00 19.70
CA THR A 97 14.45 -5.13 18.73
C THR A 97 14.42 -5.70 17.31
N ARG A 98 14.32 -7.03 17.14
CA ARG A 98 14.21 -7.65 15.83
C ARG A 98 12.84 -7.36 15.23
N ALA A 99 11.77 -7.54 16.01
CA ALA A 99 10.41 -7.23 15.56
C ALA A 99 10.24 -5.75 15.21
N MET A 100 10.83 -4.86 16.01
CA MET A 100 10.86 -3.42 15.72
C MET A 100 11.59 -3.11 14.41
N ASN A 101 12.77 -3.70 14.20
CA ASN A 101 13.54 -3.48 12.97
C ASN A 101 12.82 -4.01 11.72
N GLU A 102 12.12 -5.14 11.83
CA GLU A 102 11.33 -5.68 10.72
C GLU A 102 10.09 -4.84 10.43
N LEU A 103 9.41 -4.31 11.45
CA LEU A 103 8.32 -3.36 11.26
C LEU A 103 8.81 -2.11 10.51
N ASN A 104 9.90 -1.49 10.99
CA ASN A 104 10.52 -0.33 10.33
C ASN A 104 10.94 -0.64 8.88
N ALA A 105 11.48 -1.84 8.62
CA ALA A 105 11.89 -2.23 7.27
C ALA A 105 10.69 -2.40 6.32
N VAL A 106 9.54 -2.88 6.82
CA VAL A 106 8.30 -2.95 6.04
C VAL A 106 7.77 -1.54 5.78
N GLU A 107 7.75 -0.66 6.78
CA GLU A 107 7.30 0.73 6.62
C GLU A 107 8.17 1.49 5.60
N GLU A 108 9.50 1.31 5.66
CA GLU A 108 10.44 1.88 4.69
C GLU A 108 10.15 1.38 3.26
N ALA A 109 9.84 0.07 3.11
CA ALA A 109 9.47 -0.50 1.82
C ALA A 109 8.14 0.06 1.25
N LEU A 110 7.30 0.69 2.10
CA LEU A 110 6.04 1.32 1.69
C LEU A 110 6.20 2.80 1.31
N VAL A 111 7.28 3.47 1.74
CA VAL A 111 7.56 4.89 1.42
C VAL A 111 7.41 5.21 -0.08
N PRO A 112 7.90 4.37 -1.03
CA PRO A 112 7.78 4.66 -2.46
C PRO A 112 6.33 4.73 -2.97
N PHE A 113 5.35 4.13 -2.30
CA PHE A 113 3.96 4.09 -2.78
C PHE A 113 3.21 5.41 -2.61
N SER A 114 3.60 6.24 -1.63
CA SER A 114 2.96 7.54 -1.40
C SER A 114 2.91 8.42 -2.66
N PRO A 115 4.05 8.72 -3.33
CA PRO A 115 4.00 9.46 -4.59
C PRO A 115 3.29 8.72 -5.73
N LEU A 116 3.28 7.37 -5.74
CA LEU A 116 2.56 6.59 -6.75
C LEU A 116 1.04 6.74 -6.62
N TYR A 117 0.49 6.82 -5.40
CA TYR A 117 -0.94 7.08 -5.21
C TYR A 117 -1.34 8.50 -5.65
N THR A 118 -0.49 9.49 -5.42
CA THR A 118 -0.68 10.85 -5.92
C THR A 118 -0.72 10.87 -7.45
N ARG A 119 0.19 10.14 -8.11
CA ARG A 119 0.21 9.98 -9.57
C ARG A 119 -1.01 9.21 -10.08
N PHE A 120 -1.44 8.16 -9.40
CA PHE A 120 -2.67 7.43 -9.71
C PHE A 120 -3.90 8.36 -9.70
N ARG A 121 -4.04 9.21 -8.67
CA ARG A 121 -5.10 10.23 -8.61
C ARG A 121 -5.03 11.19 -9.79
N SER A 122 -3.84 11.67 -10.16
CA SER A 122 -3.64 12.53 -11.33
C SER A 122 -4.06 11.86 -12.64
N VAL A 123 -3.73 10.58 -12.84
CA VAL A 123 -4.14 9.79 -14.00
C VAL A 123 -5.67 9.63 -14.06
N LEU A 124 -6.32 9.38 -12.92
CA LEU A 124 -7.79 9.32 -12.84
C LEU A 124 -8.43 10.68 -13.19
N ALA A 125 -7.89 11.77 -12.67
CA ALA A 125 -8.39 13.12 -12.94
C ALA A 125 -8.24 13.52 -14.40
N ALA A 126 -7.09 13.21 -15.01
CA ALA A 126 -6.86 13.43 -16.44
C ALA A 126 -7.88 12.65 -17.31
N ASN A 127 -8.40 11.53 -16.81
CA ASN A 127 -9.37 10.66 -17.47
C ASN A 127 -10.75 10.69 -16.82
N GLU A 128 -11.12 11.76 -16.12
CA GLU A 128 -12.31 11.82 -15.27
C GLU A 128 -13.60 11.46 -16.04
N SER A 129 -13.77 11.98 -17.25
CA SER A 129 -14.94 11.67 -18.10
C SER A 129 -15.04 10.16 -18.39
N ALA A 130 -13.91 9.53 -18.72
CA ALA A 130 -13.85 8.08 -18.94
C ALA A 130 -14.15 7.31 -17.65
N VAL A 131 -13.54 7.69 -16.52
CA VAL A 131 -13.78 7.05 -15.21
C VAL A 131 -15.25 7.12 -14.83
N ARG A 132 -15.88 8.29 -14.94
CA ARG A 132 -17.30 8.48 -14.61
C ARG A 132 -18.22 7.64 -15.50
N SER A 133 -17.90 7.56 -16.79
CA SER A 133 -18.64 6.70 -17.71
C SER A 133 -18.49 5.21 -17.36
N LEU A 134 -17.27 4.76 -17.05
CA LEU A 134 -17.02 3.38 -16.62
C LEU A 134 -17.76 3.05 -15.32
N LEU A 135 -17.71 3.93 -14.32
CA LEU A 135 -18.47 3.76 -13.07
C LEU A 135 -19.98 3.68 -13.30
N ALA A 136 -20.53 4.31 -14.32
CA ALA A 136 -21.96 4.24 -14.62
C ALA A 136 -22.37 2.96 -15.36
N ASN A 137 -21.46 2.36 -16.13
CA ASN A 137 -21.81 1.32 -17.12
C ASN A 137 -21.14 -0.04 -16.88
N GLU A 138 -20.02 -0.09 -16.15
CA GLU A 138 -19.25 -1.33 -15.92
C GLU A 138 -19.52 -1.88 -14.51
N THR A 139 -20.34 -2.92 -14.43
CA THR A 139 -20.74 -3.53 -13.14
C THR A 139 -19.57 -4.13 -12.35
N GLU A 140 -18.49 -4.51 -13.04
CA GLU A 140 -17.28 -5.01 -12.38
C GLU A 140 -16.54 -3.94 -11.55
N LEU A 141 -16.81 -2.65 -11.78
CA LEU A 141 -16.21 -1.56 -11.03
C LEU A 141 -16.99 -1.21 -9.77
N GLU A 142 -18.14 -1.84 -9.54
CA GLU A 142 -18.99 -1.58 -8.37
C GLU A 142 -18.22 -1.69 -7.03
N PRO A 143 -17.37 -2.73 -6.80
CA PRO A 143 -16.59 -2.81 -5.57
C PRO A 143 -15.59 -1.65 -5.38
N TYR A 144 -15.20 -0.99 -6.46
CA TYR A 144 -14.24 0.12 -6.48
C TYR A 144 -14.90 1.49 -6.52
N ARG A 145 -16.23 1.57 -6.64
CA ARG A 145 -16.97 2.83 -6.86
C ARG A 145 -16.60 3.88 -5.83
N SER A 146 -16.80 3.58 -4.56
CA SER A 146 -16.50 4.54 -3.47
C SER A 146 -15.04 4.97 -3.50
N MET A 147 -14.11 4.02 -3.67
CA MET A 147 -12.68 4.32 -3.72
C MET A 147 -12.33 5.24 -4.90
N LEU A 148 -12.86 4.98 -6.10
CA LEU A 148 -12.61 5.79 -7.30
C LEU A 148 -13.26 7.18 -7.21
N GLU A 149 -14.46 7.27 -6.65
CA GLU A 149 -15.13 8.55 -6.37
C GLU A 149 -14.33 9.38 -5.37
N ASP A 150 -13.84 8.76 -4.29
CA ASP A 150 -12.95 9.41 -3.33
C ASP A 150 -11.66 9.89 -3.98
N GLN A 151 -11.04 9.08 -4.86
CA GLN A 151 -9.83 9.50 -5.56
C GLN A 151 -10.07 10.73 -6.45
N LEU A 152 -11.19 10.78 -7.19
CA LEU A 152 -11.56 11.94 -8.00
C LEU A 152 -11.83 13.17 -7.11
N PHE A 153 -12.51 12.97 -5.96
CA PHE A 153 -12.71 14.03 -4.99
C PHE A 153 -11.38 14.58 -4.47
N TRP A 154 -10.46 13.72 -4.03
CA TRP A 154 -9.15 14.14 -3.51
C TRP A 154 -8.24 14.72 -4.57
N ALA A 155 -8.33 14.28 -5.83
CA ALA A 155 -7.60 14.89 -6.93
C ALA A 155 -7.97 16.37 -7.10
N SER A 156 -9.25 16.74 -6.91
CA SER A 156 -9.69 18.15 -6.94
C SER A 156 -9.14 19.01 -5.78
N ARG A 157 -8.57 18.36 -4.76
CA ARG A 157 -7.98 18.97 -3.56
C ARG A 157 -6.47 18.80 -3.52
N GLN A 158 -5.88 18.15 -4.53
CA GLN A 158 -4.46 17.85 -4.56
C GLN A 158 -3.67 19.15 -4.79
N MET A 159 -2.54 19.26 -4.09
CA MET A 159 -1.62 20.37 -4.27
C MET A 159 -1.01 20.31 -5.67
N THR A 160 -0.54 21.46 -6.17
CA THR A 160 0.22 21.47 -7.42
C THR A 160 1.49 20.61 -7.28
N PRO A 161 2.07 20.08 -8.37
CA PRO A 161 3.26 19.24 -8.28
C PRO A 161 4.43 19.87 -7.50
N GLY A 162 4.60 21.20 -7.60
CA GLY A 162 5.62 21.92 -6.84
C GLY A 162 5.34 21.99 -5.33
N GLU A 163 4.08 22.08 -4.94
CA GLU A 163 3.65 22.09 -3.54
C GLU A 163 3.72 20.67 -2.93
N GLU A 164 3.40 19.62 -3.69
CA GLU A 164 3.58 18.21 -3.26
C GLU A 164 5.06 17.89 -3.00
N SER A 165 5.98 18.34 -3.86
CA SER A 165 7.43 18.17 -3.65
C SER A 165 7.89 18.87 -2.37
N LEU A 166 7.42 20.10 -2.14
CA LEU A 166 7.75 20.87 -0.93
C LEU A 166 7.19 20.21 0.34
N ALA A 167 5.96 19.69 0.29
CA ALA A 167 5.35 18.99 1.41
C ALA A 167 6.12 17.70 1.76
N ALA A 168 6.54 16.93 0.76
CA ALA A 168 7.36 15.74 0.96
C ALA A 168 8.73 16.08 1.58
N ASP A 169 9.34 17.18 1.18
CA ASP A 169 10.61 17.66 1.75
C ASP A 169 10.45 18.13 3.20
N LEU A 170 9.39 18.87 3.51
CA LEU A 170 9.09 19.34 4.88
C LEU A 170 8.72 18.19 5.84
N ALA A 171 8.06 17.15 5.33
CA ALA A 171 7.71 15.96 6.12
C ALA A 171 8.94 15.11 6.50
N ARG A 172 10.05 15.22 5.75
CA ARG A 172 11.31 14.52 6.03
C ARG A 172 12.18 15.23 7.07
N SER A 173 11.97 16.53 7.32
CA SER A 173 12.66 17.24 8.39
C SER A 173 11.99 16.99 9.75
N GLY A 174 12.24 15.79 10.30
CA GLY A 174 11.92 15.37 11.66
C GLY A 174 13.15 14.76 12.31
#